data_AF-A0AAC8ZXG2-F1
#
_entry.id   AF-A0AAC8ZXG2-F1
#
_cell.length_a   1.000
_cell.length_b   1.000
_cell.length_c   1.000
_cell.angle_alpha   90.00
_cell.angle_beta   90.00
_cell.angle_gamma   90.00
#
_symmetry.space_group_name_H-M   'P 1'
#
loop_
_entity.id
_entity.type
_entity.pdbx_description
1 polymer ?
#
loop_
_entity_poly.entity_id
_entity_poly.type
_entity_poly.pdbx_seq_one_letter_code
_entity_poly.pdbx_strand_id
1 'polypeptide(L)'
;MNSDIEIIKGRLTLLFKRRPKTRYWLMLTNDTYDQTYNLFFNSQRANERLQSVPLHKLAHYDLADLEKLLKALRQDIKLTIEFVGFTGERWPASQKLIQRKRVLLE
;
A
#
# COMPACT_ATOMS: atom_id res chain seq x y z
N MET A 1 8.91 7.01 -10.71
CA MET A 1 9.12 7.27 -9.26
C MET A 1 8.47 8.55 -8.77
N ASN A 2 8.87 9.77 -9.20
CA ASN A 2 8.21 11.01 -8.70
C ASN A 2 6.74 11.12 -9.15
N SER A 3 6.45 10.77 -10.41
CA SER A 3 5.09 10.80 -10.94
C SER A 3 4.15 9.81 -10.24
N ASP A 4 4.64 8.63 -9.84
CA ASP A 4 3.83 7.64 -9.11
C ASP A 4 3.41 8.19 -7.74
N ILE A 5 4.33 8.85 -7.03
CA ILE A 5 4.07 9.46 -5.73
C ILE A 5 3.01 10.56 -5.87
N GLU A 6 3.12 11.41 -6.89
CA GLU A 6 2.16 12.49 -7.14
C GLU A 6 0.76 11.93 -7.45
N ILE A 7 0.66 10.90 -8.29
CA ILE A 7 -0.61 10.23 -8.61
C ILE A 7 -1.24 9.63 -7.34
N ILE A 8 -0.44 8.90 -6.56
CA ILE A 8 -0.91 8.29 -5.31
C ILE A 8 -1.41 9.37 -4.34
N LYS A 9 -0.64 10.44 -4.14
CA LYS A 9 -1.02 11.56 -3.26
C LYS A 9 -2.28 12.28 -3.72
N GLY A 10 -2.39 12.53 -5.03
CA GLY A 10 -3.56 13.18 -5.62
C GLY A 10 -4.83 12.35 -5.36
N ARG A 11 -4.76 11.05 -5.63
CA ARG A 11 -5.89 10.13 -5.38
C ARG A 11 -6.20 9.99 -3.88
N LEU A 12 -5.18 9.91 -3.03
CA LEU A 12 -5.36 9.86 -1.58
C LEU A 12 -6.07 11.08 -1.02
N THR A 13 -5.71 12.28 -1.48
CA THR A 13 -6.34 13.54 -1.05
C THR A 13 -7.83 13.55 -1.37
N LEU A 14 -8.24 12.96 -2.50
CA LEU A 14 -9.65 12.89 -2.91
C LEU A 14 -10.45 11.85 -2.09
N LEU A 15 -9.82 10.73 -1.76
CA LEU A 15 -10.48 9.60 -1.07
C LEU A 15 -10.51 9.76 0.45
N PHE A 16 -9.47 10.37 1.03
CA PHE A 16 -9.38 10.54 2.47
C PHE A 16 -10.38 11.59 2.96
N LYS A 17 -11.40 11.14 3.68
CA LYS A 17 -12.38 12.00 4.33
C LYS A 17 -12.27 11.84 5.83
N ARG A 18 -12.08 12.93 6.58
CA ARG A 18 -12.06 12.87 8.05
C ARG A 18 -13.46 12.48 8.55
N ARG A 19 -13.64 11.20 8.86
CA ARG A 19 -14.90 10.63 9.36
C ARG A 19 -14.68 9.94 10.70
N PRO A 20 -15.52 10.18 11.71
CA PRO A 20 -15.40 9.52 12.99
C PRO A 20 -15.65 8.00 12.84
N LYS A 21 -15.04 7.22 13.74
CA LYS A 21 -15.18 5.75 13.78
C LYS A 21 -14.87 5.05 12.45
N THR A 22 -13.93 5.61 11.68
CA THR A 22 -13.51 5.04 10.38
C THR A 22 -12.01 4.76 10.41
N ARG A 23 -11.64 3.51 10.11
CA ARG A 23 -10.25 3.09 9.95
C ARG A 23 -9.85 3.31 8.49
N TYR A 24 -8.65 3.86 8.29
CA TYR A 24 -8.04 4.07 6.98
C TYR A 24 -6.66 3.44 6.95
N TRP A 25 -6.34 2.74 5.87
CA TRP A 25 -5.01 2.17 5.65
C TRP A 25 -4.77 1.96 4.15
N LEU A 26 -3.51 1.78 3.79
CA LEU A 26 -3.14 1.33 2.47
C LEU A 26 -2.88 -0.17 2.50
N MET A 27 -3.17 -0.84 1.40
CA MET A 27 -2.76 -2.21 1.16
C MET A 27 -1.92 -2.25 -0.09
N LEU A 28 -0.69 -2.74 0.05
CA LEU A 28 0.21 -3.00 -1.05
C LEU A 28 0.24 -4.50 -1.31
N THR A 29 -0.16 -4.91 -2.51
CA THR A 29 -0.15 -6.31 -2.92
C THR A 29 1.01 -6.55 -3.89
N ASN A 30 1.80 -7.58 -3.61
CA ASN A 30 2.75 -8.13 -4.58
C ASN A 30 2.01 -9.05 -5.56
N ASP A 31 1.87 -8.61 -6.80
CA ASP A 31 1.35 -9.44 -7.89
C ASP A 31 2.54 -10.01 -8.68
N THR A 32 2.96 -11.22 -8.28
CA THR A 32 4.11 -11.90 -8.86
C THR A 32 3.82 -12.45 -10.26
N TYR A 33 2.55 -12.64 -10.63
CA TYR A 33 2.16 -13.16 -11.95
C TYR A 33 2.25 -12.07 -13.01
N ASP A 34 1.70 -10.89 -12.70
CA ASP A 34 1.78 -9.72 -13.58
C ASP A 34 3.11 -8.96 -13.43
N GLN A 35 3.94 -9.34 -12.46
CA GLN A 35 5.14 -8.61 -12.04
C GLN A 35 4.81 -7.14 -11.80
N THR A 36 3.86 -6.88 -10.91
CA THR A 36 3.47 -5.50 -10.53
C THR A 36 3.17 -5.38 -9.06
N TYR A 37 3.26 -4.15 -8.54
CA TYR A 37 2.78 -3.85 -7.20
C TYR A 37 1.50 -3.03 -7.29
N ASN A 38 0.41 -3.52 -6.70
CA ASN A 38 -0.86 -2.81 -6.68
C ASN A 38 -1.08 -2.16 -5.31
N LEU A 39 -1.35 -0.86 -5.31
CA LEU A 39 -1.64 -0.09 -4.11
C LEU A 39 -3.14 0.18 -4.05
N PHE A 40 -3.75 -0.13 -2.91
CA PHE A 40 -5.16 0.09 -2.62
C PHE A 40 -5.33 1.01 -1.41
N PHE A 41 -6.37 1.82 -1.45
CA PHE A 41 -6.87 2.58 -0.31
C PHE A 41 -8.03 1.84 0.32
N ASN A 42 -7.87 1.48 1.58
CA ASN A 42 -8.90 0.81 2.35
C ASN A 42 -9.52 1.75 3.37
N SER A 43 -10.84 1.70 3.46
CA SER A 43 -11.60 2.39 4.49
C SER A 43 -12.70 1.50 5.03
N GLN A 44 -12.84 1.51 6.35
CA GLN A 44 -13.89 0.75 7.02
C GLN A 44 -14.43 1.56 8.18
N ARG A 45 -15.72 1.89 8.12
CA ARG A 45 -16.45 2.48 9.24
C ARG A 45 -16.99 1.37 10.14
N ALA A 46 -17.13 1.67 11.42
CA ALA A 46 -17.72 0.73 12.37
C ALA A 46 -19.09 0.25 11.86
N ASN A 47 -19.28 -1.08 11.83
CA ASN A 47 -20.48 -1.77 11.35
C ASN A 47 -20.78 -1.61 9.85
N GLU A 48 -19.82 -1.12 9.06
CA GLU A 48 -19.95 -1.04 7.61
C GLU A 48 -18.95 -2.00 6.92
N ARG A 49 -19.27 -2.39 5.69
CA ARG A 49 -18.39 -3.23 4.87
C ARG A 49 -17.10 -2.48 4.55
N LEU A 50 -16.01 -3.23 4.45
CA LEU A 50 -14.74 -2.73 3.93
C LEU A 50 -14.95 -2.18 2.51
N GLN A 51 -14.45 -0.97 2.27
CA GLN A 51 -14.31 -0.42 0.93
C GLN A 51 -12.84 -0.41 0.57
N SER A 52 -12.49 -1.07 -0.54
CA SER A 52 -11.16 -1.09 -1.13
C SER A 52 -11.19 -0.42 -2.49
N VAL A 53 -10.35 0.61 -2.68
CA VAL A 53 -10.28 1.39 -3.92
C VAL A 53 -8.87 1.29 -4.49
N PRO A 54 -8.68 0.87 -5.75
CA PRO A 54 -7.36 0.83 -6.37
C PRO A 54 -6.80 2.26 -6.52
N LEU A 55 -5.63 2.51 -5.92
CA LEU A 55 -4.93 3.79 -6.01
C LEU A 55 -4.00 3.83 -7.21
N HIS A 56 -3.16 2.82 -7.41
CA HIS A 56 -2.19 2.84 -8.51
C HIS A 56 -1.61 1.45 -8.75
N LYS A 57 -1.27 1.14 -10.01
CA LYS A 57 -0.52 -0.05 -10.42
C LYS A 57 0.90 0.37 -10.74
N LEU A 58 1.86 -0.09 -9.93
CA LEU A 58 3.28 0.16 -10.14
C LEU A 58 3.82 -0.89 -11.10
N ALA A 59 4.04 -0.49 -12.35
CA ALA A 59 4.56 -1.37 -13.40
C ALA A 59 6.06 -1.68 -13.25
N HIS A 60 6.80 -0.87 -12.47
CA HIS A 60 8.21 -1.14 -12.22
C HIS A 60 8.37 -2.12 -11.06
N TYR A 61 8.69 -3.36 -11.41
CA TYR A 61 8.78 -4.48 -10.48
C TYR A 61 10.18 -4.64 -9.87
N ASP A 62 10.59 -3.64 -9.10
CA ASP A 62 11.85 -3.68 -8.34
C ASP A 62 11.59 -3.36 -6.86
N LEU A 63 12.11 -4.21 -5.98
CA LEU A 63 11.86 -4.12 -4.54
C LEU A 63 12.64 -2.96 -3.90
N ALA A 64 13.81 -2.58 -4.45
CA ALA A 64 14.62 -1.49 -3.92
C ALA A 64 13.97 -0.14 -4.26
N ASP A 65 13.43 0.00 -5.46
CA ASP A 65 12.69 1.19 -5.86
C ASP A 65 11.33 1.29 -5.15
N LEU A 66 10.66 0.16 -4.90
CA LEU A 66 9.50 0.14 -4.03
C LEU A 66 9.83 0.60 -2.60
N GLU A 67 10.94 0.14 -2.01
CA GLU A 67 11.38 0.58 -0.67
C GLU A 67 11.63 2.09 -0.63
N LYS A 68 12.29 2.65 -1.66
CA LYS A 68 12.50 4.10 -1.78
C LYS A 68 11.18 4.87 -1.93
N LEU A 69 10.27 4.38 -2.77
CA LEU A 69 8.95 5.00 -2.97
C LEU A 69 8.16 5.03 -1.66
N LEU A 70 8.10 3.92 -0.94
CA LEU A 70 7.39 3.84 0.34
C LEU A 70 8.03 4.72 1.42
N LYS A 71 9.37 4.82 1.44
CA LYS A 71 10.08 5.73 2.35
C LYS A 71 9.69 7.18 2.09
N ALA A 72 9.63 7.60 0.83
CA ALA A 72 9.18 8.93 0.45
C ALA A 72 7.69 9.14 0.79
N LEU A 73 6.83 8.19 0.43
CA LEU A 73 5.38 8.27 0.68
C LEU A 73 5.06 8.46 2.18
N ARG A 74 5.77 7.72 3.06
CA ARG A 74 5.62 7.81 4.53
C ARG A 74 6.00 9.17 5.13
N GLN A 75 6.75 10.02 4.41
CA GLN A 75 7.05 11.37 4.90
C GLN A 75 5.79 12.25 4.87
N ASP A 76 4.90 12.00 3.92
CA ASP A 76 3.70 12.80 3.70
C ASP A 76 2.43 12.16 4.26
N ILE A 77 2.36 10.82 4.28
CA ILE A 77 1.19 10.09 4.76
C ILE A 77 1.43 9.49 6.14
N LYS A 78 0.42 9.57 7.01
CA LYS A 78 0.43 8.93 8.34
C LYS A 78 -0.42 7.66 8.40
N LEU A 79 -0.81 7.11 7.24
CA LEU A 79 -1.62 5.90 7.16
C LEU A 79 -0.75 4.65 7.33
N THR A 80 -1.32 3.62 7.95
CA THR A 80 -0.69 2.29 8.00
C THR A 80 -0.66 1.70 6.60
N ILE A 81 0.41 0.96 6.29
CA ILE A 81 0.54 0.21 5.03
C ILE A 81 0.59 -1.28 5.39
N GLU A 82 -0.39 -2.03 4.93
CA GLU A 82 -0.46 -3.49 5.03
C GLU A 82 0.17 -4.10 3.77
N PHE A 83 0.95 -5.16 3.94
CA PHE A 83 1.66 -5.85 2.87
C PHE A 83 1.05 -7.23 2.66
N VAL A 84 0.67 -7.56 1.42
CA VAL A 84 0.10 -8.84 1.03
C VAL A 84 0.90 -9.41 -0.14
N GLY A 85 1.20 -10.70 -0.12
CA GLY A 85 1.97 -11.35 -1.18
C GLY A 85 3.49 -11.25 -1.04
N PHE A 86 4.00 -10.59 0.01
CA PHE A 86 5.44 -10.45 0.30
C PHE A 86 5.96 -11.47 1.32
N THR A 87 5.31 -12.64 1.42
CA THR A 87 5.58 -13.60 2.51
C THR A 87 6.99 -14.16 2.37
N GLY A 88 7.82 -13.96 3.41
CA GLY A 88 9.23 -14.38 3.39
C GLY A 88 10.19 -13.40 2.73
N GLU A 89 9.69 -12.36 2.06
CA GLU A 89 10.52 -11.34 1.41
C GLU A 89 11.10 -10.35 2.41
N ARG A 90 12.29 -9.83 2.09
CA ARG A 90 13.01 -8.84 2.90
C ARG A 90 13.30 -7.60 2.08
N TRP A 91 13.15 -6.44 2.72
CA TRP A 91 13.54 -5.18 2.13
C TRP A 91 15.04 -5.18 1.75
N PRO A 92 15.43 -4.77 0.54
CA PRO A 92 16.82 -4.86 0.09
C PRO A 92 17.79 -4.06 0.96
N ALA A 93 17.43 -2.82 1.34
CA ALA A 93 18.33 -1.96 2.09
C ALA A 93 18.31 -2.27 3.59
N SER A 94 17.12 -2.47 4.17
CA SER A 94 16.99 -2.66 5.61
C SER A 94 17.05 -4.12 6.07
N GLN A 95 16.97 -5.09 5.15
CA GLN A 95 16.90 -6.54 5.38
C GLN A 95 15.77 -6.97 6.33
N LYS A 96 14.84 -6.04 6.61
CA LYS A 96 13.68 -6.27 7.45
C LYS A 96 12.68 -7.09 6.67
N LEU A 97 12.13 -8.11 7.34
CA LEU A 97 11.10 -8.96 6.80
C LEU A 97 9.83 -8.14 6.52
N ILE A 98 9.30 -8.22 5.30
CA ILE A 98 8.17 -7.43 4.83
C ILE A 98 6.87 -8.01 5.38
N GLN A 99 6.67 -9.32 5.20
CA GLN A 99 5.50 -10.04 5.70
C GLN A 99 5.94 -11.33 6.40
N ARG A 100 5.63 -11.42 7.70
CA ARG A 100 5.94 -12.58 8.54
C ARG A 100 5.01 -13.76 8.31
N LYS A 101 3.72 -13.48 8.22
CA LYS A 101 2.67 -14.50 8.07
C LYS A 101 1.88 -14.19 6.81
N ARG A 102 1.57 -15.24 6.05
CA ARG A 102 0.67 -15.14 4.91
C ARG A 102 -0.69 -14.67 5.41
N VAL A 103 -1.16 -13.57 4.84
CA VAL A 103 -2.55 -13.14 5.00
C VAL A 103 -3.35 -13.87 3.93
N LEU A 104 -4.33 -14.67 4.34
CA LEU A 104 -5.33 -15.21 3.43
C LEU A 104 -6.32 -14.07 3.12
N LEU A 105 -6.57 -13.83 1.84
CA LEU A 105 -7.69 -12.97 1.43
C LEU A 105 -8.95 -13.82 1.68
N GLU A 106 -9.75 -13.44 2.67
CA GLU A 106 -11.05 -14.04 3.00
C GLU A 106 -12.13 -13.65 1.99
#